data_AF-A0AAW6NLK2-F1
#
_entry.id   AF-A0AAW6NLK2-F1
#
_cell.length_a   1.000
_cell.length_b   1.000
_cell.length_c   1.000
_cell.angle_alpha   90.00
_cell.angle_beta   90.00
_cell.angle_gamma   90.00
#
_symmetry.space_group_name_H-M   'P 1'
#
loop_
_entity.id
_entity.type
_entity.pdbx_description
1 polymer ?
#
loop_
_entity_poly.entity_id
_entity_poly.type
_entity_poly.pdbx_seq_one_letter_code
_entity_poly.pdbx_strand_id
1 'polypeptide(L)'
;MNRQRGMSSLALVLLLLVLGTLILTGLNQQLQTFSTLVSGESLSVRQQAAVQSALEWGRVQEWALQPEVQCKQTQRLRVCVRL
;
A
#
# COMPACT_ATOMS: atom_id res chain seq x y z
N MET A 1 -46.62 39.20 -8.35
CA MET A 1 -45.73 38.67 -9.40
C MET A 1 -44.28 39.02 -9.05
N ASN A 2 -43.59 38.23 -8.21
CA ASN A 2 -42.16 38.36 -7.89
C ASN A 2 -41.61 37.13 -7.13
N ARG A 3 -42.10 35.92 -7.46
CA ARG A 3 -41.71 34.65 -6.81
C ARG A 3 -40.87 33.76 -7.73
N GLN A 4 -40.02 34.38 -8.54
CA GLN A 4 -39.13 33.67 -9.47
C GLN A 4 -37.65 33.94 -9.19
N ARG A 5 -37.30 35.11 -8.63
CA ARG A 5 -35.90 35.51 -8.41
C ARG A 5 -35.19 34.81 -7.24
N GLY A 6 -35.93 34.29 -6.27
CA GLY A 6 -35.37 33.55 -5.12
C GLY A 6 -35.12 32.05 -5.38
N MET A 7 -35.83 31.45 -6.34
CA MET A 7 -35.64 30.02 -6.68
C MET A 7 -34.38 29.79 -7.53
N SER A 8 -34.05 30.72 -8.43
CA SER A 8 -32.85 30.62 -9.26
C SER A 8 -31.55 30.76 -8.46
N SER A 9 -31.52 31.57 -7.39
CA SER A 9 -30.31 31.66 -6.56
C SER A 9 -30.11 30.41 -5.70
N LEU A 10 -31.19 29.84 -5.16
CA LEU A 10 -31.13 28.60 -4.39
C LEU A 10 -30.67 27.41 -5.26
N ALA A 11 -31.18 27.30 -6.48
CA ALA A 11 -30.75 26.27 -7.42
C ALA A 11 -29.26 26.38 -7.78
N LEU A 12 -28.75 27.61 -7.94
CA LEU A 12 -27.34 27.86 -8.23
C LEU A 12 -26.43 27.52 -7.05
N VAL A 13 -26.84 27.87 -5.82
CA VAL A 13 -26.11 27.51 -4.60
C VAL A 13 -26.08 25.99 -4.40
N LEU A 14 -27.19 25.30 -4.64
CA LEU A 14 -27.26 23.83 -4.58
C LEU A 14 -26.34 23.18 -5.61
N LEU A 15 -26.30 23.69 -6.85
CA LEU A 15 -25.39 23.22 -7.89
C LEU A 15 -23.91 23.40 -7.49
N LEU A 16 -23.55 24.56 -6.93
CA LEU A 16 -22.21 24.81 -6.42
C LEU A 16 -21.83 23.87 -5.27
N LEU A 17 -22.78 23.59 -4.38
CA LEU A 17 -22.58 22.66 -3.25
C LEU A 17 -22.37 21.23 -3.74
N VAL A 18 -23.18 20.77 -4.70
CA VAL A 18 -23.04 19.45 -5.32
C VAL A 18 -21.69 19.34 -6.03
N LEU A 19 -21.31 20.31 -6.86
CA LEU A 19 -20.00 20.34 -7.53
C LEU A 19 -18.85 20.34 -6.52
N GLY A 20 -18.95 21.14 -5.46
CA GLY A 20 -17.96 21.17 -4.37
C GLY A 20 -17.84 19.82 -3.67
N THR A 21 -18.96 19.16 -3.36
CA THR A 21 -18.95 17.81 -2.77
C THR A 21 -18.37 16.77 -3.71
N LEU A 22 -18.69 16.80 -5.02
CA LEU A 22 -18.12 15.88 -6.00
C LEU A 22 -16.61 16.05 -6.16
N ILE A 23 -16.10 17.29 -6.16
CA ILE A 23 -14.65 17.57 -6.21
C ILE A 23 -13.99 17.06 -4.93
N LEU A 24 -14.59 17.30 -3.76
CA LEU A 24 -14.04 16.87 -2.47
C LEU A 24 -14.07 15.33 -2.34
N THR A 25 -15.15 14.67 -2.75
CA THR A 25 -15.25 13.21 -2.76
C THR A 25 -14.37 12.59 -3.82
N GLY A 26 -14.25 13.22 -5.00
CA GLY A 26 -13.36 12.78 -6.08
C GLY A 26 -11.89 12.81 -5.66
N LEU A 27 -11.44 13.89 -5.01
CA LEU A 27 -10.10 13.96 -4.42
C LEU A 27 -9.91 12.94 -3.29
N ASN A 28 -10.92 12.71 -2.45
CA ASN A 28 -10.84 11.77 -1.34
C ASN A 28 -10.78 10.31 -1.82
N GLN A 29 -11.48 9.99 -2.92
CA GLN A 29 -11.40 8.67 -3.54
C GLN A 29 -10.06 8.45 -4.27
N GLN A 30 -9.51 9.50 -4.90
CA GLN A 30 -8.22 9.44 -5.59
C GLN A 30 -7.04 9.25 -4.61
N LEU A 31 -7.09 9.89 -3.43
CA LEU A 31 -6.12 9.70 -2.36
C LEU A 31 -6.16 8.28 -1.75
N GLN A 32 -7.35 7.69 -1.62
CA GLN A 32 -7.52 6.33 -1.08
C GLN A 32 -7.15 5.24 -2.11
N THR A 33 -7.39 5.48 -3.40
CA THR A 33 -7.02 4.53 -4.47
C THR A 33 -5.52 4.55 -4.78
N PHE A 34 -4.85 5.71 -4.68
CA PHE A 34 -3.38 5.77 -4.77
C PHE A 34 -2.70 5.08 -3.58
N SER A 35 -3.20 5.24 -2.36
CA SER A 35 -2.59 4.61 -1.17
C SER A 35 -2.74 3.08 -1.19
N THR A 36 -3.85 2.56 -1.70
CA THR A 36 -4.12 1.12 -1.78
C THR A 36 -3.34 0.43 -2.89
N LEU A 37 -3.15 1.05 -4.05
CA LEU A 37 -2.29 0.52 -5.11
C LEU A 37 -0.80 0.56 -4.72
N VAL A 38 -0.31 1.66 -4.13
CA VAL A 38 1.11 1.79 -3.75
C VAL A 38 1.47 0.95 -2.51
N SER A 39 0.54 0.73 -1.58
CA SER A 39 0.80 -0.11 -0.39
C SER A 39 0.84 -1.62 -0.71
N GLY A 40 0.03 -2.08 -1.67
CA GLY A 40 0.06 -3.46 -2.16
C GLY A 40 1.38 -3.81 -2.86
N GLU A 41 1.87 -2.91 -3.73
CA GLU A 41 3.18 -3.07 -4.38
C GLU A 41 4.34 -2.92 -3.40
N SER A 42 4.26 -2.00 -2.43
CA SER A 42 5.33 -1.82 -1.45
C SER A 42 5.51 -3.05 -0.55
N LEU A 43 4.43 -3.73 -0.17
CA LEU A 43 4.53 -4.95 0.63
C LEU A 43 5.22 -6.08 -0.13
N SER A 44 4.84 -6.30 -1.40
CA SER A 44 5.42 -7.36 -2.23
C SER A 44 6.91 -7.08 -2.52
N VAL A 45 7.29 -5.82 -2.75
CA VAL A 45 8.69 -5.41 -2.93
C VAL A 45 9.48 -5.57 -1.63
N ARG A 46 8.92 -5.20 -0.47
CA ARG A 46 9.58 -5.37 0.84
C ARG A 46 9.78 -6.84 1.19
N GLN A 47 8.79 -7.69 0.91
CA GLN A 47 8.91 -9.13 1.12
C GLN A 47 9.99 -9.74 0.23
N GLN A 48 10.04 -9.36 -1.06
CA GLN A 48 11.10 -9.79 -1.96
C GLN A 48 12.49 -9.34 -1.46
N ALA A 49 12.63 -8.07 -1.09
CA ALA A 49 13.89 -7.54 -0.56
C ALA A 49 14.32 -8.26 0.73
N ALA A 50 13.37 -8.58 1.62
CA ALA A 50 13.64 -9.29 2.86
C ALA A 50 14.12 -10.73 2.62
N VAL A 51 13.50 -11.45 1.67
CA VAL A 51 13.92 -12.80 1.28
C VAL A 51 15.31 -12.78 0.64
N GLN A 52 15.56 -11.87 -0.28
CA GLN A 52 16.87 -11.72 -0.94
C GLN A 52 17.97 -11.39 0.08
N SER A 53 17.68 -10.48 1.01
CA SER A 53 18.62 -10.10 2.07
C SER A 53 18.90 -11.27 3.03
N ALA A 54 17.89 -12.09 3.32
CA ALA A 54 18.06 -13.30 4.13
C ALA A 54 18.91 -14.35 3.40
N LEU A 55 18.72 -14.54 2.10
CA LEU A 55 19.53 -15.47 1.29
C LEU A 55 21.01 -15.06 1.26
N GLU A 56 21.31 -13.79 1.01
CA GLU A 56 22.71 -13.32 1.04
C GLU A 56 23.32 -13.43 2.42
N TRP A 57 22.56 -13.13 3.49
CA TRP A 57 23.02 -13.39 4.86
C TRP A 57 23.30 -14.86 5.11
N GLY A 58 22.42 -15.76 4.64
CA GLY A 58 22.63 -17.21 4.74
C GLY A 58 23.85 -17.68 3.94
N ARG A 59 24.16 -17.04 2.82
CA ARG A 59 25.32 -17.38 1.98
C ARG A 59 26.66 -17.10 2.67
N VAL A 60 26.73 -16.05 3.48
CA VAL A 60 27.94 -15.68 4.25
C VAL A 60 28.04 -16.40 5.59
N GLN A 61 27.06 -17.23 5.97
CA GLN A 61 27.11 -18.00 7.20
C GLN A 61 27.94 -19.27 7.05
N GLU A 62 28.66 -19.62 8.12
CA GLU A 62 29.36 -20.89 8.20
C GLU A 62 28.35 -22.04 8.40
N TRP A 63 28.31 -22.97 7.46
CA TRP A 63 27.47 -24.16 7.54
C TRP A 63 28.32 -25.38 7.85
N ALA A 64 27.88 -26.25 8.75
CA ALA A 64 28.59 -27.50 8.98
C ALA A 64 28.40 -28.44 7.79
N LEU A 65 29.42 -29.23 7.45
CA LEU A 65 29.33 -30.26 6.41
C LEU A 65 28.64 -31.53 6.95
N GLN A 66 27.38 -31.40 7.35
CA GLN A 66 26.58 -32.50 7.88
C GLN A 66 25.41 -32.77 6.93
N PRO A 67 25.04 -34.04 6.69
CA PRO A 67 23.94 -34.41 5.79
C PRO A 67 22.55 -34.01 6.28
N GLU A 68 22.45 -33.43 7.48
CA GLU A 68 21.21 -32.93 8.06
C GLU A 68 20.91 -31.48 7.64
N VAL A 69 19.63 -31.17 7.52
CA VAL A 69 19.16 -29.81 7.20
C VAL A 69 19.53 -28.88 8.36
N GLN A 70 20.38 -27.90 8.07
CA GLN A 70 20.79 -26.91 9.06
C GLN A 70 20.05 -25.60 8.82
N CYS A 71 19.32 -25.15 9.83
CA CYS A 71 18.60 -23.88 9.79
C CYS A 71 19.21 -22.88 10.76
N LYS A 72 19.55 -21.69 10.24
CA LYS A 72 19.94 -20.53 11.06
C LYS A 72 18.85 -19.47 10.99
N GLN A 73 18.61 -18.80 12.11
CA GLN A 73 17.55 -17.80 12.24
C GLN A 73 18.17 -16.43 12.56
N THR A 74 17.73 -15.41 11.83
CA THR A 74 17.93 -13.99 12.18
C THR A 74 16.68 -13.45 12.89
N GLN A 75 16.68 -12.19 13.31
CA GLN A 75 15.59 -11.57 14.08
C GLN A 75 14.19 -11.72 13.44
N ARG A 76 14.12 -11.80 12.10
CA ARG A 76 12.84 -11.83 11.35
C ARG A 76 12.70 -12.94 10.33
N LEU A 77 13.77 -13.65 10.00
CA LEU A 77 13.80 -14.63 8.90
C LEU A 77 14.57 -15.89 9.33
N ARG A 78 14.22 -17.03 8.73
CA ARG A 78 14.92 -18.30 8.92
C ARG A 78 15.44 -18.77 7.56
N VAL A 79 16.70 -19.16 7.53
CA VAL A 79 17.37 -19.68 6.33
C VAL A 79 17.84 -21.09 6.63
N CYS A 80 17.53 -22.03 5.74
CA CYS A 80 17.94 -23.42 5.87
C CYS A 80 18.78 -23.82 4.67
N VAL A 81 19.85 -24.56 4.93
CA VAL A 81 20.69 -25.19 3.91
C VAL A 81 20.56 -26.70 4.01
N ARG A 82 20.64 -27.35 2.86
CA ARG A 82 20.81 -28.80 2.74
C ARG A 82 21.97 -29.02 1.78
N LEU A 83 23.03 -29.67 2.26
CA LEU A 83 24.18 -30.06 1.47
C LEU A 83 23.88 -31.33 0.68
#